data_AF-A0A1Q8SQX5-F1
#
_entry.id   AF-A0A1Q8SQX5-F1
#
_cell.length_a   1.000
_cell.length_b   1.000
_cell.length_c   1.000
_cell.angle_alpha   90.00
_cell.angle_beta   90.00
_cell.angle_gamma   90.00
#
_symmetry.space_group_name_H-M   'P 1'
#
loop_
_entity.id
_entity.type
_entity.pdbx_description
1 polymer ?
#
loop_
_entity_poly.entity_id
_entity_poly.type
_entity_poly.pdbx_seq_one_letter_code
_entity_poly.pdbx_strand_id
1 'polypeptide(L)'
;SQGQAKQDSASGASDSGGRGEAARMKAPWLHMASPAGITLSTPESTHLAQGRSLSVSSGEDVNIATGKRLVASISEKLSLFVQKAGIKLFAARGKVEIQAQSDNLEATARRDLGVTSTEDKIDFAAAEEILLVSGGAYVRIKGGNIELHAPGKVTVKGATKSFGGPASLNASMPELPEGEDVLCASKSQAAASSGDGSVES
;
A
#
# COMPACT_ATOMS: atom_id res chain seq x y z
N SER A 1 -23.85 21.32 2.79
CA SER A 1 -24.74 21.28 1.60
C SER A 1 -24.29 20.14 0.71
N GLN A 2 -25.10 19.09 0.60
CA GLN A 2 -24.81 17.91 -0.22
C GLN A 2 -25.24 18.20 -1.66
N GLY A 3 -24.32 18.09 -2.62
CA GLY A 3 -24.63 18.14 -4.04
C GLY A 3 -24.86 16.73 -4.57
N GLN A 4 -26.12 16.30 -4.66
CA GLN A 4 -26.50 15.11 -5.42
C GLN A 4 -26.38 15.43 -6.91
N ALA A 5 -25.34 14.91 -7.57
CA ALA A 5 -25.29 14.87 -9.03
C ALA A 5 -26.17 13.69 -9.48
N LYS A 6 -27.40 13.99 -9.89
CA LYS A 6 -28.35 13.03 -10.44
C LYS A 6 -27.91 12.65 -11.86
N GLN A 7 -27.23 11.51 -12.01
CA GLN A 7 -26.95 10.92 -13.31
C GLN A 7 -28.18 10.12 -13.80
N ASP A 8 -29.21 10.84 -14.24
CA ASP A 8 -30.39 10.28 -14.90
C ASP A 8 -30.17 10.21 -16.42
N SER A 9 -29.29 9.33 -16.90
CA SER A 9 -29.08 9.14 -18.35
C SER A 9 -29.49 7.76 -18.89
N ALA A 10 -30.16 6.92 -18.09
CA ALA A 10 -30.48 5.54 -18.51
C ALA A 10 -31.91 5.06 -18.19
N SER A 11 -32.84 5.93 -17.77
CA SER A 11 -34.21 5.51 -17.41
C SER A 11 -35.20 5.40 -18.59
N GLY A 12 -34.74 5.57 -19.84
CA GLY A 12 -35.60 5.54 -21.04
C GLY A 12 -35.44 4.34 -21.96
N ALA A 13 -34.62 3.34 -21.61
CA ALA A 13 -34.23 2.26 -22.52
C ALA A 13 -34.87 0.91 -22.15
N SER A 14 -36.20 0.86 -22.08
CA SER A 14 -36.91 -0.42 -22.20
C SER A 14 -38.28 -0.18 -22.83
N ASP A 15 -38.52 -0.90 -23.93
CA ASP A 15 -39.77 -1.06 -24.71
C ASP A 15 -40.11 -0.09 -25.85
N SER A 16 -39.29 0.92 -26.14
CA SER A 16 -39.30 1.53 -27.48
C SER A 16 -37.91 2.03 -27.82
N GLY A 17 -37.40 1.64 -28.99
CA GLY A 17 -36.08 2.04 -29.48
C GLY A 17 -35.98 3.56 -29.67
N GLY A 18 -35.74 4.29 -28.58
CA GLY A 18 -35.53 5.72 -28.57
C GLY A 18 -34.09 6.05 -28.92
N ARG A 19 -33.88 6.71 -30.06
CA ARG A 19 -32.63 7.43 -30.34
C ARG A 19 -32.54 8.60 -29.37
N GLY A 20 -31.97 8.36 -28.19
CA GLY A 20 -31.59 9.45 -27.29
C GLY A 20 -30.54 10.30 -27.99
N GLU A 21 -30.86 11.57 -28.24
CA GLU A 21 -29.88 12.58 -28.65
C GLU A 21 -28.88 12.75 -27.49
N ALA A 22 -27.80 11.99 -27.51
CA ALA A 22 -26.73 12.14 -26.53
C ALA A 22 -26.05 13.49 -26.75
N ALA A 23 -25.87 14.26 -25.68
CA ALA A 23 -25.09 15.50 -25.71
C ALA A 23 -23.75 15.23 -26.41
N ARG A 24 -23.49 15.92 -27.53
CA ARG A 24 -22.32 15.65 -28.38
C ARG A 24 -21.04 15.87 -27.57
N MET A 25 -20.32 14.78 -27.32
CA MET A 25 -18.95 14.85 -26.83
C MET A 25 -18.09 15.50 -27.91
N LYS A 26 -17.30 16.51 -27.54
CA LYS A 26 -16.47 17.29 -28.49
C LYS A 26 -15.24 16.51 -29.00
N ALA A 27 -14.94 15.38 -28.38
CA ALA A 27 -13.86 14.46 -28.75
C ALA A 27 -14.42 13.03 -28.90
N PRO A 28 -13.77 12.15 -29.68
CA PRO A 28 -14.23 10.77 -29.87
C PRO A 28 -14.02 9.96 -28.59
N TRP A 29 -15.06 9.84 -27.77
CA TRP A 29 -15.04 9.07 -26.52
C TRP A 29 -15.93 7.83 -26.66
N LEU A 30 -15.50 6.73 -26.07
CA LEU A 30 -16.34 5.57 -25.81
C LEU A 30 -17.02 5.74 -24.44
N HIS A 31 -18.35 5.72 -24.41
CA HIS A 31 -19.13 5.76 -23.17
C HIS A 31 -19.98 4.50 -23.05
N MET A 32 -19.79 3.74 -21.96
CA MET A 32 -20.54 2.53 -21.64
C MET A 32 -21.32 2.77 -20.35
N ALA A 33 -22.65 2.61 -20.39
CA ALA A 33 -23.53 2.77 -19.24
C ALA A 33 -24.68 1.77 -19.31
N SER A 34 -25.10 1.26 -18.15
CA SER A 34 -26.23 0.34 -18.00
C SER A 34 -26.83 0.48 -16.61
N PRO A 35 -28.16 0.60 -16.46
CA PRO A 35 -28.80 0.69 -15.15
C PRO A 35 -28.76 -0.64 -14.38
N ALA A 36 -28.61 -1.77 -15.08
CA ALA A 36 -28.56 -3.09 -14.49
C ALA A 36 -27.12 -3.61 -14.25
N GLY A 37 -26.13 -3.09 -14.98
CA GLY A 37 -24.71 -3.44 -14.82
C GLY A 37 -23.95 -3.67 -16.12
N ILE A 38 -22.63 -3.80 -16.00
CA ILE A 38 -21.67 -4.06 -17.09
C ILE A 38 -20.69 -5.15 -16.60
N THR A 39 -20.46 -6.16 -17.44
CA THR A 39 -19.49 -7.24 -17.17
C THR A 39 -18.48 -7.33 -18.31
N LEU A 40 -17.19 -7.44 -17.97
CA LEU A 40 -16.10 -7.69 -18.91
C LEU A 40 -15.37 -8.98 -18.49
N SER A 41 -15.30 -9.97 -19.38
CA SER A 41 -14.69 -11.27 -19.08
C SER A 41 -14.00 -11.86 -20.31
N THR A 42 -12.90 -12.58 -20.09
CA THR A 42 -12.16 -13.31 -21.12
C THR A 42 -11.47 -14.52 -20.47
N PRO A 43 -11.35 -15.67 -21.16
CA PRO A 43 -10.55 -16.80 -20.67
C PRO A 43 -9.03 -16.51 -20.71
N GLU A 44 -8.62 -15.52 -21.50
CA GLU A 44 -7.23 -15.13 -21.69
C GLU A 44 -6.88 -13.91 -20.81
N SER A 45 -6.48 -12.79 -21.42
CA SER A 45 -5.96 -11.62 -20.70
C SER A 45 -6.75 -10.36 -21.00
N THR A 46 -6.81 -9.47 -20.00
CA THR A 46 -7.30 -8.09 -20.14
C THR A 46 -6.13 -7.15 -19.87
N HIS A 47 -5.92 -6.18 -20.76
CA HIS A 47 -4.89 -5.15 -20.62
C HIS A 47 -5.52 -3.77 -20.63
N LEU A 48 -5.32 -3.00 -19.57
CA LEU A 48 -5.77 -1.62 -19.44
C LEU A 48 -4.53 -0.71 -19.41
N ALA A 49 -4.35 0.09 -20.44
CA ALA A 49 -3.24 1.05 -20.53
C ALA A 49 -3.76 2.45 -20.84
N GLN A 50 -3.20 3.44 -20.16
CA GLN A 50 -3.53 4.85 -20.32
C GLN A 50 -2.23 5.66 -20.37
N GLY A 51 -2.17 6.68 -21.23
CA GLY A 51 -1.03 7.59 -21.28
C GLY A 51 -1.02 8.65 -20.16
N ARG A 52 -2.04 8.67 -19.30
CA ARG A 52 -2.22 9.67 -18.24
C ARG A 52 -2.65 9.04 -16.91
N SER A 53 -3.93 8.70 -16.77
CA SER A 53 -4.49 8.28 -15.48
C SER A 53 -5.63 7.27 -15.64
N LEU A 54 -5.74 6.36 -14.67
CA LEU A 54 -6.89 5.49 -14.45
C LEU A 54 -7.56 5.85 -13.13
N SER A 55 -8.88 6.01 -13.12
CA SER A 55 -9.66 6.27 -11.91
C SER A 55 -10.76 5.22 -11.76
N VAL A 56 -10.88 4.64 -10.56
CA VAL A 56 -11.93 3.67 -10.21
C VAL A 56 -12.66 4.21 -8.98
N SER A 57 -13.98 4.30 -9.07
CA SER A 57 -14.85 4.77 -7.98
C SER A 57 -16.06 3.84 -7.86
N SER A 58 -16.40 3.47 -6.63
CA SER A 58 -17.61 2.70 -6.29
C SER A 58 -18.39 3.45 -5.22
N GLY A 59 -19.72 3.36 -5.28
CA GLY A 59 -20.59 3.85 -4.20
C GLY A 59 -20.57 2.94 -2.96
N GLU A 60 -20.13 1.70 -3.14
CA GLU A 60 -20.03 0.68 -2.11
C GLU A 60 -18.60 0.12 -2.12
N ASP A 61 -18.42 -1.13 -2.56
CA ASP A 61 -17.15 -1.83 -2.47
C ASP A 61 -16.38 -1.86 -3.79
N VAL A 62 -15.05 -2.00 -3.68
CA VAL A 62 -14.16 -2.40 -4.77
C VAL A 62 -13.47 -3.68 -4.33
N ASN A 63 -13.73 -4.79 -5.03
CA ASN A 63 -13.16 -6.10 -4.73
C ASN A 63 -12.14 -6.49 -5.80
N ILE A 64 -10.92 -6.82 -5.37
CA ILE A 64 -9.85 -7.30 -6.24
C ILE A 64 -9.43 -8.68 -5.75
N ALA A 65 -9.61 -9.69 -6.60
CA ALA A 65 -9.24 -11.07 -6.30
C ALA A 65 -8.32 -11.61 -7.40
N THR A 66 -7.25 -12.32 -7.01
CA THR A 66 -6.28 -12.92 -7.94
C THR A 66 -6.03 -14.37 -7.57
N GLY A 67 -5.94 -15.26 -8.55
CA GLY A 67 -5.65 -16.68 -8.29
C GLY A 67 -4.18 -16.99 -7.96
N LYS A 68 -3.25 -16.07 -8.26
CA LYS A 68 -1.82 -16.28 -8.03
C LYS A 68 -1.17 -15.14 -7.24
N ARG A 69 -1.12 -13.94 -7.81
CA ARG A 69 -0.37 -12.81 -7.25
C ARG A 69 -1.03 -11.49 -7.63
N LEU A 70 -0.94 -10.52 -6.73
CA LEU A 70 -1.18 -9.11 -7.00
C LEU A 70 0.17 -8.39 -6.89
N VAL A 71 0.59 -7.70 -7.95
CA VAL A 71 1.83 -6.91 -7.99
C VAL A 71 1.47 -5.48 -8.36
N ALA A 72 1.95 -4.52 -7.58
CA ALA A 72 1.77 -3.11 -7.84
C ALA A 72 3.13 -2.42 -7.82
N SER A 73 3.54 -1.85 -8.94
CA SER A 73 4.75 -1.04 -9.07
C SER A 73 4.34 0.42 -9.22
N ILE A 74 4.79 1.27 -8.29
CA ILE A 74 4.46 2.69 -8.26
C ILE A 74 5.78 3.46 -8.22
N SER A 75 5.95 4.41 -9.14
CA SER A 75 7.19 5.21 -9.24
C SER A 75 7.28 6.32 -8.20
N GLU A 76 6.16 6.93 -7.83
CA GLU A 76 6.16 8.12 -6.97
C GLU A 76 5.65 7.83 -5.55
N LYS A 77 4.38 7.38 -5.41
CA LYS A 77 3.76 7.27 -4.09
C LYS A 77 2.56 6.32 -4.06
N LEU A 78 2.54 5.45 -3.07
CA LEU A 78 1.35 4.71 -2.64
C LEU A 78 0.71 5.41 -1.43
N SER A 79 -0.61 5.65 -1.45
CA SER A 79 -1.34 6.22 -0.33
C SER A 79 -2.63 5.44 -0.07
N LEU A 80 -2.76 4.90 1.13
CA LEU A 80 -3.93 4.16 1.58
C LEU A 80 -4.56 4.89 2.77
N PHE A 81 -5.84 5.20 2.66
CA PHE A 81 -6.57 5.93 3.70
C PHE A 81 -7.94 5.31 3.93
N VAL A 82 -8.28 5.08 5.20
CA VAL A 82 -9.58 4.53 5.61
C VAL A 82 -10.16 5.40 6.72
N GLN A 83 -11.38 5.89 6.51
CA GLN A 83 -12.01 6.83 7.43
C GLN A 83 -12.60 6.18 8.70
N LYS A 84 -13.14 4.95 8.59
CA LYS A 84 -13.96 4.34 9.64
C LYS A 84 -13.42 3.01 10.19
N ALA A 85 -13.27 2.01 9.32
CA ALA A 85 -13.06 0.62 9.73
C ALA A 85 -11.59 0.18 9.86
N GLY A 86 -10.64 1.07 9.52
CA GLY A 86 -9.20 0.78 9.58
C GLY A 86 -8.68 -0.12 8.45
N ILE A 87 -7.41 -0.52 8.57
CA ILE A 87 -6.70 -1.36 7.60
C ILE A 87 -6.36 -2.69 8.27
N LYS A 88 -6.51 -3.79 7.51
CA LYS A 88 -6.08 -5.13 7.93
C LYS A 88 -5.21 -5.74 6.83
N LEU A 89 -4.04 -6.23 7.22
CA LEU A 89 -3.08 -6.90 6.34
C LEU A 89 -2.78 -8.28 6.95
N PHE A 90 -3.06 -9.35 6.21
CA PHE A 90 -2.86 -10.72 6.69
C PHE A 90 -2.11 -11.55 5.64
N ALA A 91 -1.15 -12.33 6.10
CA ALA A 91 -0.60 -13.46 5.35
C ALA A 91 -0.96 -14.74 6.11
N ALA A 92 -1.79 -15.59 5.51
CA ALA A 92 -2.16 -16.88 6.13
C ALA A 92 -0.96 -17.84 6.21
N ARG A 93 -0.03 -17.71 5.26
CA ARG A 93 1.26 -18.39 5.20
C ARG A 93 2.27 -17.48 4.54
N GLY A 94 3.54 -17.66 4.89
CA GLY A 94 4.64 -16.87 4.35
C GLY A 94 4.91 -15.59 5.15
N LYS A 95 6.05 -14.97 4.84
CA LYS A 95 6.56 -13.79 5.53
C LYS A 95 5.81 -12.53 5.10
N VAL A 96 5.49 -11.67 6.06
CA VAL A 96 5.17 -10.26 5.80
C VAL A 96 6.45 -9.45 5.96
N GLU A 97 6.78 -8.64 4.96
CA GLU A 97 7.98 -7.82 4.94
C GLU A 97 7.61 -6.38 4.58
N ILE A 98 8.05 -5.44 5.42
CA ILE A 98 7.84 -4.01 5.23
C ILE A 98 9.22 -3.35 5.39
N GLN A 99 9.66 -2.65 4.36
CA GLN A 99 10.96 -2.00 4.34
C GLN A 99 10.84 -0.59 3.75
N ALA A 100 11.60 0.34 4.32
CA ALA A 100 11.94 1.61 3.68
C ALA A 100 13.46 1.56 3.42
N GLN A 101 13.86 1.46 2.16
CA GLN A 101 15.25 1.14 1.80
C GLN A 101 16.18 2.36 1.83
N SER A 102 15.62 3.54 1.60
CA SER A 102 16.37 4.81 1.52
C SER A 102 15.80 5.91 2.42
N ASP A 103 14.78 5.60 3.24
CA ASP A 103 14.10 6.56 4.10
C ASP A 103 13.56 5.87 5.37
N ASN A 104 12.87 6.63 6.23
CA ASN A 104 12.38 6.19 7.51
C ASN A 104 11.12 5.32 7.40
N LEU A 105 11.03 4.34 8.30
CA LEU A 105 9.79 3.61 8.58
C LEU A 105 9.20 4.13 9.90
N GLU A 106 7.99 4.70 9.84
CA GLU A 106 7.27 5.22 11.01
C GLU A 106 5.97 4.45 11.26
N ALA A 107 5.70 4.11 12.52
CA ALA A 107 4.47 3.48 12.97
C ALA A 107 3.94 4.18 14.23
N THR A 108 2.88 4.97 14.08
CA THR A 108 2.33 5.80 15.15
C THR A 108 0.86 5.46 15.41
N ALA A 109 0.49 5.26 16.67
CA ALA A 109 -0.88 4.99 17.12
C ALA A 109 -1.32 5.99 18.18
N ARG A 110 -2.58 6.43 18.15
CA ARG A 110 -3.15 7.31 19.20
C ARG A 110 -3.39 6.57 20.53
N ARG A 111 -3.63 5.26 20.45
CA ARG A 111 -3.80 4.38 21.61
C ARG A 111 -2.57 3.48 21.68
N ASP A 112 -2.78 2.18 21.78
CA ASP A 112 -1.69 1.23 21.95
C ASP A 112 -1.03 0.88 20.61
N LEU A 113 0.30 0.76 20.63
CA LEU A 113 1.10 0.12 19.60
C LEU A 113 1.58 -1.23 20.15
N GLY A 114 1.17 -2.33 19.52
CA GLY A 114 1.52 -3.68 19.95
C GLY A 114 2.45 -4.38 18.96
N VAL A 115 3.50 -5.02 19.47
CA VAL A 115 4.38 -5.93 18.72
C VAL A 115 4.47 -7.23 19.52
N THR A 116 4.11 -8.36 18.91
CA THR A 116 4.01 -9.64 19.62
C THR A 116 4.43 -10.79 18.70
N SER A 117 5.31 -11.65 19.20
CA SER A 117 5.61 -12.96 18.63
C SER A 117 5.04 -14.02 19.57
N THR A 118 4.30 -15.00 19.04
CA THR A 118 3.58 -16.00 19.84
C THR A 118 4.39 -17.26 20.11
N GLU A 119 5.42 -17.52 19.29
CA GLU A 119 6.17 -18.78 19.31
C GLU A 119 7.66 -18.56 19.54
N ASP A 120 8.25 -17.57 18.86
CA ASP A 120 9.71 -17.38 18.86
C ASP A 120 10.12 -16.06 19.54
N LYS A 121 10.70 -15.10 18.80
CA LYS A 121 11.35 -13.91 19.33
C LYS A 121 10.90 -12.62 18.63
N ILE A 122 11.24 -11.51 19.26
CA ILE A 122 11.18 -10.16 18.67
C ILE A 122 12.61 -9.60 18.74
N ASP A 123 13.17 -9.22 17.61
CA ASP A 123 14.49 -8.59 17.53
C ASP A 123 14.34 -7.10 17.22
N PHE A 124 14.97 -6.26 18.03
CA PHE A 124 15.19 -4.85 17.73
C PHE A 124 16.70 -4.62 17.60
N ALA A 125 17.13 -4.23 16.40
CA ALA A 125 18.53 -3.95 16.10
C ALA A 125 18.63 -2.60 15.40
N ALA A 126 19.61 -1.79 15.81
CA ALA A 126 19.92 -0.51 15.20
C ALA A 126 21.43 -0.35 15.14
N ALA A 127 21.94 0.28 14.07
CA ALA A 127 23.37 0.55 13.94
C ALA A 127 23.85 1.61 14.95
N GLU A 128 23.03 2.63 15.21
CA GLU A 128 23.39 3.78 16.02
C GLU A 128 22.79 3.76 17.43
N GLU A 129 21.47 3.62 17.54
CA GLU A 129 20.77 3.83 18.80
C GLU A 129 19.42 3.12 18.87
N ILE A 130 19.12 2.50 20.02
CA ILE A 130 17.77 2.08 20.41
C ILE A 130 17.38 2.90 21.63
N LEU A 131 16.23 3.60 21.57
CA LEU A 131 15.72 4.45 22.64
C LEU A 131 14.25 4.09 22.94
N LEU A 132 13.97 3.71 24.17
CA LEU A 132 12.64 3.41 24.68
C LEU A 132 12.27 4.44 25.75
N VAL A 133 11.20 5.21 25.56
CA VAL A 133 10.83 6.34 26.45
C VAL A 133 9.41 6.20 26.95
N SER A 134 9.18 6.48 28.23
CA SER A 134 7.84 6.57 28.81
C SER A 134 7.83 7.48 30.04
N GLY A 135 6.96 8.50 30.05
CA GLY A 135 6.76 9.38 31.24
C GLY A 135 8.03 10.05 31.76
N GLY A 136 9.02 10.32 30.89
CA GLY A 136 10.33 10.86 31.25
C GLY A 136 11.38 9.84 31.71
N ALA A 137 11.01 8.56 31.91
CA ALA A 137 11.96 7.47 32.06
C ALA A 137 12.38 6.92 30.69
N TYR A 138 13.61 6.42 30.58
CA TYR A 138 14.08 5.80 29.35
C TYR A 138 15.11 4.68 29.54
N VAL A 139 15.17 3.82 28.53
CA VAL A 139 16.23 2.83 28.30
C VAL A 139 16.90 3.19 26.99
N ARG A 140 18.22 3.36 27.00
CA ARG A 140 19.01 3.71 25.81
C ARG A 140 20.13 2.71 25.60
N ILE A 141 20.28 2.23 24.37
CA ILE A 141 21.40 1.40 23.92
C ILE A 141 22.14 2.18 22.84
N LYS A 142 23.38 2.59 23.10
CA LYS A 142 24.20 3.40 22.18
C LYS A 142 25.69 3.22 22.42
N GLY A 143 26.47 3.04 21.36
CA GLY A 143 27.93 2.96 21.43
C GLY A 143 28.44 1.87 22.38
N GLY A 144 27.73 0.74 22.46
CA GLY A 144 28.04 -0.38 23.37
C GLY A 144 27.60 -0.17 24.82
N ASN A 145 26.99 0.97 25.17
CA ASN A 145 26.50 1.26 26.52
C ASN A 145 25.00 1.01 26.64
N ILE A 146 24.56 0.69 27.87
CA ILE A 146 23.15 0.59 28.25
C ILE A 146 22.90 1.60 29.38
N GLU A 147 22.01 2.56 29.16
CA GLU A 147 21.61 3.58 30.13
C GLU A 147 20.17 3.36 30.60
N LEU A 148 19.95 3.31 31.91
CA LEU A 148 18.62 3.22 32.54
C LEU A 148 18.39 4.46 33.41
N HIS A 149 17.60 5.40 32.91
CA HIS A 149 17.34 6.66 33.61
C HIS A 149 15.84 6.78 33.94
N ALA A 150 15.53 7.21 35.16
CA ALA A 150 14.15 7.49 35.58
C ALA A 150 14.11 8.67 36.55
N PRO A 151 13.14 9.60 36.42
CA PRO A 151 12.95 10.68 37.39
C PRO A 151 12.42 10.18 38.74
N GLY A 152 11.77 9.02 38.74
CA GLY A 152 11.28 8.34 39.93
C GLY A 152 12.14 7.17 40.37
N LYS A 153 11.51 6.20 41.01
CA LYS A 153 12.16 4.99 41.53
C LYS A 153 12.38 3.95 40.43
N VAL A 154 13.61 3.45 40.29
CA VAL A 154 13.91 2.21 39.55
C VAL A 154 13.83 1.02 40.51
N THR A 155 12.94 0.07 40.25
CA THR A 155 12.76 -1.13 41.09
C THR A 155 13.25 -2.37 40.38
N VAL A 156 14.32 -2.99 40.89
CA VAL A 156 14.87 -4.25 40.36
C VAL A 156 14.59 -5.38 41.35
N LYS A 157 13.75 -6.34 40.97
CA LYS A 157 13.40 -7.53 41.76
C LYS A 157 13.97 -8.78 41.10
N GLY A 158 14.62 -9.66 41.87
CA GLY A 158 15.17 -10.92 41.40
C GLY A 158 15.75 -11.72 42.56
N ALA A 159 15.76 -13.06 42.45
CA ALA A 159 16.32 -13.94 43.47
C ALA A 159 17.84 -13.76 43.65
N THR A 160 18.54 -13.48 42.54
CA THR A 160 19.99 -13.21 42.50
C THR A 160 20.25 -12.00 41.60
N LYS A 161 21.22 -11.17 41.97
CA LYS A 161 21.73 -10.07 41.13
C LYS A 161 23.23 -10.25 40.98
N SER A 162 23.67 -10.65 39.80
CA SER A 162 25.09 -10.82 39.47
C SER A 162 25.49 -9.78 38.43
N PHE A 163 26.56 -9.04 38.69
CA PHE A 163 27.15 -8.09 37.77
C PHE A 163 28.55 -8.60 37.42
N GLY A 164 28.66 -9.29 36.28
CA GLY A 164 29.93 -9.80 35.75
C GLY A 164 30.69 -8.74 34.97
N GLY A 165 31.83 -9.14 34.38
CA GLY A 165 32.57 -8.31 33.43
C GLY A 165 31.80 -8.04 32.12
N PRO A 166 32.33 -7.17 31.25
CA PRO A 166 31.67 -6.81 30.00
C PRO A 166 31.53 -8.01 29.05
N ALA A 167 30.46 -8.03 28.27
CA ALA A 167 30.19 -8.98 27.20
C ALA A 167 29.63 -8.25 25.97
N SER A 168 29.73 -8.83 24.79
CA SER A 168 29.25 -8.25 23.53
C SER A 168 28.51 -9.27 22.66
N LEU A 169 27.61 -8.76 21.82
CA LEU A 169 26.91 -9.53 20.79
C LEU A 169 26.91 -8.71 19.51
N ASN A 170 27.35 -9.30 18.41
CA ASN A 170 27.28 -8.69 17.09
C ASN A 170 26.01 -9.18 16.38
N ALA A 171 25.04 -8.30 16.16
CA ALA A 171 23.89 -8.59 15.32
C ALA A 171 24.23 -8.26 13.85
N SER A 172 23.96 -9.18 12.93
CA SER A 172 24.03 -8.88 11.50
C SER A 172 22.85 -7.99 11.10
N MET A 173 23.14 -6.76 10.67
CA MET A 173 22.12 -5.89 10.11
C MET A 173 21.76 -6.37 8.69
N PRO A 174 20.47 -6.37 8.31
CA PRO A 174 20.09 -6.71 6.94
C PRO A 174 20.64 -5.64 5.98
N GLU A 175 21.23 -6.10 4.87
CA GLU A 175 21.72 -5.23 3.79
C GLU A 175 20.52 -4.76 2.96
N LEU A 176 20.28 -3.45 2.94
CA LEU A 176 19.23 -2.85 2.11
C LEU A 176 19.86 -2.50 0.75
N PRO A 177 19.20 -2.81 -0.38
CA PRO A 177 19.73 -2.46 -1.69
C PRO A 177 19.78 -0.93 -1.86
N GLU A 178 20.86 -0.44 -2.46
CA GLU A 178 20.98 0.96 -2.87
C GLU A 178 20.07 1.20 -4.09
N GLY A 179 19.14 2.14 -3.98
CA GLY A 179 18.15 2.40 -5.01
C GLY A 179 18.77 2.98 -6.28
N GLU A 180 19.02 2.15 -7.28
CA GLU A 180 19.15 2.57 -8.68
C GLU A 180 17.76 2.58 -9.36
N ASP A 181 17.49 3.63 -10.13
CA ASP A 181 16.20 3.94 -10.74
C ASP A 181 15.90 3.00 -11.94
N VAL A 182 15.55 1.73 -11.69
CA VAL A 182 15.39 0.70 -12.75
C VAL A 182 14.00 0.73 -13.41
N LEU A 183 13.11 1.66 -13.06
CA LEU A 183 11.73 1.64 -13.58
C LEU A 183 11.54 2.27 -14.98
N CYS A 184 12.61 2.69 -15.68
CA CYS A 184 12.51 3.28 -17.02
C CYS A 184 13.39 2.58 -18.08
N ALA A 185 13.21 1.27 -18.28
CA ALA A 185 13.74 0.56 -19.45
C ALA A 185 12.67 0.04 -20.42
N SER A 186 11.37 0.22 -20.13
CA SER A 186 10.30 -0.05 -21.09
C SER A 186 9.85 1.23 -21.78
N LYS A 187 10.68 1.73 -22.71
CA LYS A 187 10.18 2.58 -23.80
C LYS A 187 9.14 1.78 -24.58
N SER A 188 7.86 1.88 -24.23
CA SER A 188 6.75 1.54 -25.13
C SER A 188 6.63 2.65 -26.17
N GLN A 189 7.63 2.70 -27.04
CA GLN A 189 7.58 3.46 -28.27
C GLN A 189 6.73 2.64 -29.26
N ALA A 190 5.66 3.27 -29.76
CA ALA A 190 4.76 2.83 -30.83
C ALA A 190 3.73 1.72 -30.52
N ALA A 191 2.58 2.13 -29.99
CA ALA A 191 1.29 1.49 -30.29
C ALA A 191 0.29 2.55 -30.76
N ALA A 192 0.65 3.32 -31.80
CA ALA A 192 -0.24 4.22 -32.53
C ALA A 192 0.36 4.61 -33.89
N SER A 193 0.74 3.63 -34.73
CA SER A 193 1.02 3.89 -36.16
C SER A 193 1.08 2.61 -36.99
N SER A 194 -0.08 1.99 -37.25
CA SER A 194 -0.34 1.22 -38.48
C SER A 194 -1.80 0.76 -38.51
N GLY A 195 -2.73 1.71 -38.45
CA GLY A 195 -4.08 1.50 -38.97
C GLY A 195 -4.11 1.90 -40.44
N ASP A 196 -3.47 1.11 -41.31
CA ASP A 196 -3.71 1.19 -42.74
C ASP A 196 -4.67 0.06 -43.11
N GLY A 197 -5.96 0.37 -43.02
CA GLY A 197 -7.00 -0.47 -43.59
C GLY A 197 -7.19 -0.06 -45.03
N SER A 198 -6.45 -0.68 -45.94
CA SER A 198 -6.70 -0.60 -47.37
C SER A 198 -8.12 -1.08 -47.65
N VAL A 199 -8.92 -0.16 -48.20
CA VAL A 199 -10.16 -0.45 -48.90
C VAL A 199 -9.80 -1.10 -50.23
N GLU A 200 -10.21 -2.35 -50.44
CA GLU A 200 -10.36 -2.92 -51.78
C GLU A 200 -11.80 -3.39 -51.97
N SER A 201 -12.36 -2.83 -53.04
CA SER A 201 -13.66 -2.96 -53.72
C SER A 201 -14.62 -4.08 -53.32
#